data_AF-A0A7V9V577-F1
#
_entry.id   AF-A0A7V9V577-F1
#
_cell.length_a   1.000
_cell.length_b   1.000
_cell.length_c   1.000
_cell.angle_alpha   90.00
_cell.angle_beta   90.00
_cell.angle_gamma   90.00
#
_symmetry.space_group_name_H-M   'P 1'
#
loop_
_entity.id
_entity.type
_entity.pdbx_description
1 polymer ?
#
loop_
_entity_poly.entity_id
_entity_poly.type
_entity_poly.pdbx_seq_one_letter_code
_entity_poly.pdbx_strand_id
1 'polypeptide(L)'
;MNIDLDDPNLTAYALGELLEPEQSRIAAALADSPEAEQFVQETQQLARLLKTEFRSEIDSTNEKPLNIMPLPEARSFWSDARWMSIGLAALLALAAVVAAVVLSQTRQPGFAVAGANRTDARQLAASAGRDSVVQMEVQSEPAVDARGPVVATAPVAPAKPLVEQETAADGYAPSTAASAKSANVGVSSDAYRLAKISPAEEFRRPSDRVQFNT
;
A
#
# COMPACT_ATOMS: atom_id res chain seq x y z
N MET A 1 -1.82 -30.06 -18.28
CA MET A 1 -0.63 -29.66 -17.45
C MET A 1 -1.01 -29.87 -15.98
N ASN A 2 -0.09 -30.23 -15.09
CA ASN A 2 -0.41 -30.20 -13.65
C ASN A 2 -0.23 -28.76 -13.16
N ILE A 3 -1.30 -28.13 -12.70
CA ILE A 3 -1.27 -26.76 -12.16
C ILE A 3 -1.20 -26.88 -10.63
N ASP A 4 -0.27 -26.17 -10.01
CA ASP A 4 -0.13 -26.17 -8.56
C ASP A 4 -1.17 -25.22 -7.96
N LEU A 5 -1.96 -25.69 -7.00
CA LEU A 5 -2.99 -24.89 -6.33
C LEU A 5 -2.41 -23.73 -5.52
N ASP A 6 -1.14 -23.85 -5.12
CA ASP A 6 -0.39 -22.82 -4.39
C ASP A 6 0.26 -21.79 -5.32
N ASP A 7 0.03 -21.85 -6.65
CA ASP A 7 0.58 -20.86 -7.58
C ASP A 7 -0.07 -19.47 -7.33
N PRO A 8 0.72 -18.42 -7.00
CA PRO A 8 0.18 -17.07 -6.86
C PRO A 8 -0.54 -16.57 -8.11
N ASN A 9 -0.22 -17.08 -9.30
CA ASN A 9 -0.88 -16.69 -10.54
C ASN A 9 -2.35 -17.15 -10.61
N LEU A 10 -2.72 -18.26 -9.94
CA LEU A 10 -4.14 -18.68 -9.84
C LEU A 10 -4.96 -17.69 -9.02
N THR A 11 -4.39 -17.21 -7.91
CA THR A 11 -5.04 -16.19 -7.08
C THR A 11 -5.17 -14.87 -7.83
N ALA A 12 -4.11 -14.43 -8.50
CA ALA A 12 -4.15 -13.21 -9.31
C ALA A 12 -5.13 -13.34 -10.50
N TYR A 13 -5.28 -14.54 -11.08
CA TYR A 13 -6.29 -14.82 -12.09
C TYR A 13 -7.70 -14.71 -11.51
N ALA A 14 -7.94 -15.29 -10.33
CA ALA A 14 -9.21 -15.20 -9.63
C ALA A 14 -9.59 -13.74 -9.29
N LEU A 15 -8.61 -12.89 -8.97
CA LEU A 15 -8.82 -11.47 -8.69
C LEU A 15 -8.92 -10.60 -9.95
N GLY A 16 -8.64 -11.14 -11.13
CA GLY A 16 -8.66 -10.41 -12.40
C GLY A 16 -7.48 -9.44 -12.58
N GLU A 17 -6.35 -9.71 -11.92
CA GLU A 17 -5.15 -8.86 -11.94
C GLU A 17 -4.17 -9.23 -13.07
N LEU A 18 -4.36 -10.39 -13.72
CA LEU A 18 -3.51 -10.82 -14.83
C LEU A 18 -3.78 -10.05 -16.12
N LEU A 19 -2.74 -9.93 -16.94
CA LEU A 19 -2.84 -9.41 -18.31
C LEU A 19 -3.53 -10.45 -19.23
N GLU A 20 -4.24 -9.96 -20.26
CA GLU A 20 -4.90 -10.77 -21.29
C GLU A 20 -4.13 -12.02 -21.81
N PRO A 21 -2.85 -11.92 -22.21
CA PRO A 21 -2.10 -13.08 -22.72
C PRO A 21 -1.80 -14.14 -21.65
N GLU A 22 -1.76 -13.76 -20.37
CA GLU A 22 -1.52 -14.68 -19.26
C GLU A 22 -2.83 -15.31 -18.80
N GLN A 23 -3.92 -14.52 -18.76
CA GLN A 23 -5.26 -15.04 -18.46
C GLN A 23 -5.65 -16.18 -19.39
N SER A 24 -5.40 -16.05 -20.70
CA SER A 24 -5.74 -17.09 -21.67
C SER A 24 -4.90 -18.37 -21.50
N ARG A 25 -3.65 -18.27 -21.02
CA ARG A 25 -2.82 -19.44 -20.68
C ARG A 25 -3.36 -20.17 -19.44
N ILE A 26 -3.71 -19.42 -18.39
CA ILE A 26 -4.26 -20.01 -17.16
C ILE A 26 -5.64 -20.59 -17.42
N ALA A 27 -6.49 -19.93 -18.20
CA ALA A 27 -7.79 -20.46 -18.61
C ALA A 27 -7.67 -21.80 -19.35
N ALA A 28 -6.66 -21.94 -20.23
CA ALA A 28 -6.39 -23.21 -20.91
C ALA A 28 -5.91 -24.29 -19.92
N ALA A 29 -5.08 -23.94 -18.94
CA ALA A 29 -4.61 -24.88 -17.91
C ALA A 29 -5.72 -25.29 -16.91
N LEU A 30 -6.65 -24.39 -16.60
CA LEU A 30 -7.83 -24.66 -15.76
C LEU A 30 -8.76 -25.69 -16.41
N ALA A 31 -8.89 -25.69 -17.73
CA ALA A 31 -9.72 -26.67 -18.45
C ALA A 31 -9.24 -28.12 -18.25
N ASP A 32 -7.96 -28.32 -17.92
CA ASP A 32 -7.39 -29.64 -17.64
C ASP A 32 -7.54 -30.05 -16.16
N SER A 33 -7.95 -29.14 -15.26
CA SER A 33 -7.97 -29.36 -13.80
C SER A 33 -9.24 -28.82 -13.13
N PRO A 34 -10.24 -29.68 -12.85
CA PRO A 34 -11.48 -29.25 -12.20
C PRO A 34 -11.27 -28.76 -10.76
N GLU A 35 -10.23 -29.27 -10.07
CA GLU A 35 -9.88 -28.83 -8.72
C GLU A 35 -9.38 -27.38 -8.70
N ALA A 36 -8.55 -27.01 -9.69
CA ALA A 36 -8.09 -25.63 -9.84
C ALA A 36 -9.23 -24.68 -10.24
N GLU A 37 -10.19 -25.16 -11.04
CA GLU A 37 -11.40 -24.39 -11.35
C GLU A 37 -12.22 -24.09 -10.09
N GLN A 38 -12.41 -25.08 -9.22
CA GLN A 38 -13.10 -24.90 -7.94
C GLN A 38 -12.38 -23.87 -7.06
N PHE A 39 -11.06 -23.95 -6.94
CA PHE A 39 -10.26 -23.00 -6.16
C PHE A 39 -10.43 -21.55 -6.64
N VAL A 40 -10.41 -21.33 -7.97
CA VAL A 40 -10.64 -20.00 -8.56
C VAL A 40 -12.05 -19.50 -8.26
N GLN A 41 -13.07 -20.37 -8.34
CA GLN A 41 -14.45 -20.01 -8.03
C GLN A 41 -14.62 -19.62 -6.55
N GLU A 42 -14.05 -20.40 -5.63
CA GLU A 42 -14.08 -20.11 -4.20
C GLU A 42 -13.40 -18.77 -3.87
N THR A 43 -12.23 -18.53 -4.47
CA THR A 43 -11.48 -17.27 -4.31
C THR A 43 -12.28 -16.08 -4.84
N GLN A 44 -12.91 -16.21 -6.01
CA GLN A 44 -13.79 -15.18 -6.57
C GLN A 44 -15.00 -14.90 -5.67
N GLN A 45 -15.62 -15.95 -5.12
CA GLN A 45 -16.75 -15.81 -4.21
C GLN A 45 -16.35 -15.06 -2.93
N LEU A 46 -15.21 -15.43 -2.34
CA LEU A 46 -14.68 -14.75 -1.16
C LEU A 46 -14.38 -13.28 -1.45
N ALA A 47 -13.72 -12.98 -2.56
CA ALA A 47 -13.41 -11.60 -2.97
C ALA A 47 -14.69 -10.76 -3.15
N ARG A 48 -15.75 -11.34 -3.74
CA ARG A 48 -17.06 -10.67 -3.89
C ARG A 48 -17.72 -10.40 -2.53
N LEU A 49 -17.67 -11.37 -1.61
CA LEU A 49 -18.23 -11.21 -0.26
C LEU A 49 -17.52 -10.07 0.47
N LEU A 50 -16.18 -10.09 0.50
CA LEU A 50 -15.37 -9.03 1.13
C LEU A 50 -15.65 -7.66 0.54
N LYS A 51 -15.73 -7.56 -0.80
CA LYS A 51 -16.05 -6.29 -1.47
C LYS A 51 -17.45 -5.78 -1.13
N THR A 52 -18.40 -6.69 -0.92
CA THR A 52 -19.78 -6.34 -0.57
C THR A 52 -19.88 -5.82 0.86
N GLU A 53 -19.28 -6.54 1.82
CA GLU A 53 -19.22 -6.11 3.23
C GLU A 53 -18.47 -4.79 3.37
N PHE A 54 -17.31 -4.65 2.71
CA PHE A 54 -16.53 -3.42 2.76
C PHE A 54 -17.29 -2.21 2.19
N ARG A 55 -18.09 -2.42 1.12
CA ARG A 55 -18.94 -1.35 0.58
C ARG A 55 -20.05 -0.98 1.56
N SER A 56 -20.65 -1.95 2.24
CA SER A 56 -21.64 -1.72 3.30
C SER A 56 -21.05 -0.91 4.47
N GLU A 57 -19.82 -1.20 4.87
CA GLU A 57 -19.11 -0.44 5.90
C GLU A 57 -18.83 1.01 5.49
N ILE A 58 -18.42 1.24 4.24
CA ILE A 58 -18.20 2.60 3.70
C ILE A 58 -19.51 3.39 3.64
N ASP A 59 -20.59 2.75 3.17
CA ASP A 59 -21.89 3.42 3.02
C ASP A 59 -22.47 3.76 4.41
N SER A 60 -22.34 2.86 5.39
CA SER A 60 -22.82 3.09 6.76
C SER A 60 -22.00 4.11 7.55
N THR A 61 -20.72 4.30 7.23
CA THR A 61 -19.90 5.36 7.84
C THR A 61 -20.20 6.76 7.31
N ASN A 62 -20.87 6.90 6.15
CA ASN A 62 -21.28 8.21 5.63
C ASN A 62 -22.51 8.81 6.34
N GLU A 63 -23.39 7.98 6.95
CA GLU A 63 -24.64 8.49 7.54
C GLU A 63 -24.47 9.11 8.92
N LYS A 64 -23.39 8.77 9.62
CA LYS A 64 -23.01 9.45 10.84
C LYS A 64 -21.80 10.30 10.48
N PRO A 65 -21.88 11.64 10.45
CA PRO A 65 -20.68 12.45 10.45
C PRO A 65 -19.94 12.07 11.72
N LEU A 66 -19.02 11.12 11.60
CA LEU A 66 -18.08 10.80 12.63
C LEU A 66 -17.48 12.16 12.94
N ASN A 67 -17.53 12.55 14.21
CA ASN A 67 -16.83 13.72 14.70
C ASN A 67 -15.34 13.36 14.65
N ILE A 68 -14.85 13.18 13.42
CA ILE A 68 -13.46 13.06 13.05
C ILE A 68 -12.99 14.46 13.32
N MET A 69 -12.55 14.65 14.56
CA MET A 69 -11.66 15.74 14.90
C MET A 69 -10.66 15.79 13.76
N PRO A 70 -10.61 16.88 12.97
CA PRO A 70 -9.83 16.91 11.75
C PRO A 70 -8.43 16.45 12.13
N LEU A 71 -8.04 15.26 11.69
CA LEU A 71 -6.67 14.82 11.89
C LEU A 71 -5.86 15.92 11.23
N PRO A 72 -4.99 16.63 11.97
CA PRO A 72 -4.15 17.66 11.36
C PRO A 72 -3.48 16.99 10.18
N GLU A 73 -3.77 17.50 8.98
CA GLU A 73 -3.44 16.89 7.69
C GLU A 73 -2.13 16.15 7.84
N ALA A 74 -2.19 14.83 7.75
CA ALA A 74 -1.05 13.96 8.01
C ALA A 74 0.11 14.57 7.23
N ARG A 75 1.08 15.14 7.97
CA ARG A 75 2.19 15.88 7.38
C ARG A 75 2.80 14.92 6.39
N SER A 76 2.53 15.15 5.12
CA SER A 76 2.92 14.23 4.08
C SER A 76 4.44 14.23 4.10
N PHE A 77 5.01 13.19 4.69
CA PHE A 77 6.46 12.98 4.75
C PHE A 77 7.04 12.82 3.34
N TRP A 78 6.15 12.62 2.36
CA TRP A 78 6.37 12.55 0.92
C TRP A 78 5.90 13.81 0.18
N SER A 79 5.66 14.93 0.87
CA SER A 79 5.23 16.17 0.22
C SER A 79 6.35 16.72 -0.68
N ASP A 80 5.94 17.23 -1.84
CA ASP A 80 6.75 17.86 -2.87
C ASP A 80 7.83 18.84 -2.35
N ALA A 81 7.64 19.39 -1.15
CA ALA A 81 8.60 20.28 -0.49
C ALA A 81 9.99 19.65 -0.27
N ARG A 82 10.09 18.33 -0.02
CA ARG A 82 11.40 17.66 0.15
C ARG A 82 12.10 17.39 -1.18
N TRP A 83 11.34 17.13 -2.24
CA TRP A 83 11.90 16.97 -3.58
C TRP A 83 12.40 18.32 -4.12
N MET A 84 11.68 19.41 -3.83
CA MET A 84 12.17 20.75 -4.13
C MET A 84 13.44 21.12 -3.36
N SER A 85 13.58 20.74 -2.09
CA SER A 85 14.80 21.05 -1.32
C SER A 85 16.01 20.25 -1.80
N ILE A 86 15.84 18.99 -2.20
CA ILE A 86 16.89 18.17 -2.82
C ILE A 86 17.30 18.77 -4.16
N GLY A 87 16.34 19.19 -4.99
CA GLY A 87 16.61 19.87 -6.26
C GLY A 87 17.40 21.16 -6.08
N LEU A 88 17.02 21.99 -5.10
CA LEU A 88 17.70 23.25 -4.79
C LEU A 88 19.14 23.01 -4.28
N ALA A 89 19.34 22.02 -3.42
CA ALA A 89 20.66 21.67 -2.90
C ALA A 89 21.62 21.19 -4.01
N ALA A 90 21.13 20.35 -4.92
CA ALA A 90 21.92 19.89 -6.07
C ALA A 90 22.33 21.05 -6.99
N LEU A 91 21.43 22.00 -7.23
CA LEU A 91 21.70 23.22 -8.01
C LEU A 91 22.78 24.09 -7.36
N LEU A 92 22.71 24.29 -6.04
CA LEU A 92 23.72 25.05 -5.29
C LEU A 92 25.09 24.36 -5.30
N ALA A 93 25.13 23.04 -5.16
CA ALA A 93 26.39 22.28 -5.25
C ALA A 93 27.05 22.43 -6.62
N LEU A 94 26.27 22.34 -7.69
CA LEU A 94 26.76 22.51 -9.07
C LEU A 94 27.29 23.93 -9.31
N ALA A 95 26.57 24.95 -8.84
CA ALA A 95 27.01 26.34 -8.91
C ALA A 95 28.33 26.57 -8.14
N ALA A 96 28.49 25.96 -6.96
CA ALA A 96 29.71 26.05 -6.17
C ALA A 96 30.92 25.43 -6.88
N VAL A 97 30.75 24.28 -7.54
CA VAL A 97 31.82 23.64 -8.34
C VAL A 97 32.23 24.52 -9.51
N VAL A 98 31.26 25.07 -10.25
CA VAL A 98 31.56 25.99 -11.37
C VAL A 98 32.30 27.23 -10.88
N ALA A 99 31.84 27.85 -9.79
CA ALA A 99 32.50 29.00 -9.20
C ALA A 99 33.94 28.69 -8.75
N ALA A 100 34.17 27.51 -8.14
CA ALA A 100 35.51 27.07 -7.74
C ALA A 100 36.45 26.89 -8.93
N VAL A 101 35.96 26.32 -10.03
CA VAL A 101 36.74 26.15 -11.28
C VAL A 101 37.10 27.50 -11.89
N VAL A 102 36.15 28.44 -11.97
CA VAL A 102 36.40 29.79 -12.50
C VAL A 102 37.41 30.54 -11.63
N LEU A 103 37.26 30.49 -10.29
CA LEU A 103 38.24 31.11 -9.38
C LEU A 103 39.62 30.47 -9.51
N SER A 104 39.69 29.15 -9.68
CA SER A 104 40.96 28.42 -9.88
C SER A 104 41.69 28.88 -11.14
N GLN A 105 40.96 29.13 -12.24
CA GLN A 105 41.56 29.63 -13.48
C GLN A 105 42.02 31.09 -13.39
N THR A 106 41.33 31.93 -12.61
CA THR A 106 41.78 33.32 -12.35
C THR A 106 42.95 33.41 -11.39
N ARG A 107 43.21 32.36 -10.60
CA ARG A 107 44.40 32.24 -9.75
C ARG A 107 45.54 31.57 -10.52
N GLN A 108 45.94 32.16 -11.64
CA GLN A 108 47.28 31.89 -12.16
C GLN A 108 48.34 32.50 -11.19
N PRO A 109 49.45 31.78 -10.95
CA PRO A 109 50.33 31.99 -9.81
C PRO A 109 51.27 33.19 -10.03
N GLY A 110 51.05 34.26 -9.28
CA GLY A 110 51.93 35.43 -9.24
C GLY A 110 52.45 35.79 -7.84
N PHE A 111 52.16 34.98 -6.81
CA PHE A 111 52.72 35.19 -5.48
C PHE A 111 53.42 33.93 -5.00
N ALA A 112 54.71 33.86 -5.34
CA ALA A 112 55.69 33.16 -4.54
C ALA A 112 55.66 33.76 -3.12
N VAL A 113 54.96 33.12 -2.19
CA VAL A 113 55.23 33.32 -0.76
C VAL A 113 56.51 32.55 -0.47
N ALA A 114 57.62 33.23 -0.72
CA ALA A 114 58.91 32.93 -0.11
C ALA A 114 58.73 32.96 1.41
N GLY A 115 59.35 31.99 2.08
CA GLY A 115 59.00 31.60 3.43
C GLY A 115 59.34 32.59 4.54
N ALA A 116 58.65 32.37 5.67
CA ALA A 116 58.99 32.65 7.07
C ALA A 116 57.69 32.36 7.84
N ASN A 117 57.56 31.55 8.89
CA ASN A 117 58.51 30.96 9.81
C ASN A 117 57.91 29.65 10.35
N ARG A 118 58.74 28.60 10.36
CA ARG A 118 58.78 27.66 11.48
C ARG A 118 59.33 28.43 12.67
N THR A 119 58.50 28.69 13.67
CA THR A 119 58.81 28.66 15.12
C THR A 119 57.64 29.32 15.85
N ASP A 120 56.83 28.52 16.54
CA ASP A 120 56.57 28.72 17.98
C ASP A 120 55.52 27.71 18.48
N ALA A 121 56.00 26.48 18.59
CA ALA A 121 55.37 25.39 19.32
C ALA A 121 55.64 25.49 20.84
N ARG A 122 55.56 26.66 21.49
CA ARG A 122 55.93 26.73 22.93
C ARG A 122 55.24 27.74 23.85
N GLN A 123 54.20 28.46 23.46
CA GLN A 123 53.68 29.53 24.33
C GLN A 123 52.20 29.54 24.76
N LEU A 124 51.42 28.47 24.55
CA LEU A 124 50.09 28.38 25.19
C LEU A 124 49.84 27.05 25.93
N ALA A 125 50.94 26.43 26.41
CA ALA A 125 50.92 25.43 27.48
C ALA A 125 50.84 26.07 28.89
N ALA A 126 50.42 27.33 29.02
CA ALA A 126 50.43 28.09 30.29
C ALA A 126 49.08 28.69 30.70
N SER A 127 47.97 28.19 30.19
CA SER A 127 46.64 28.44 30.79
C SER A 127 45.99 27.11 31.19
N ALA A 128 46.71 26.37 32.03
CA ALA A 128 46.12 25.39 32.93
C ALA A 128 45.66 26.12 34.19
N GLY A 129 44.40 25.94 34.58
CA GLY A 129 43.94 26.19 35.94
C GLY A 129 42.73 27.12 36.06
N ARG A 130 41.53 26.57 35.81
CA ARG A 130 40.40 26.62 36.76
C ARG A 130 39.17 25.90 36.21
N ASP A 131 39.01 24.68 36.70
CA ASP A 131 37.79 24.14 37.31
C ASP A 131 36.44 24.61 36.78
N SER A 132 35.75 23.71 36.07
CA SER A 132 34.35 23.36 36.36
C SER A 132 34.04 22.01 35.72
N VAL A 133 34.14 20.99 36.57
CA VAL A 133 33.64 19.64 36.37
C VAL A 133 32.12 19.69 36.23
N VAL A 134 31.61 19.31 35.06
CA VAL A 134 30.32 18.62 34.93
C VAL A 134 30.60 17.38 34.10
N GLN A 135 30.91 16.29 34.82
CA GLN A 135 30.83 14.94 34.29
C GLN A 135 29.36 14.64 34.02
N MET A 136 29.02 14.41 32.76
CA MET A 136 27.87 13.59 32.41
C MET A 136 28.42 12.38 31.66
N GLU A 137 28.76 11.37 32.47
CA GLU A 137 29.13 10.03 32.06
C GLU A 137 27.89 9.38 31.42
N VAL A 138 27.77 9.47 30.09
CA VAL A 138 26.89 8.58 29.33
C VAL A 138 27.72 7.38 28.96
N GLN A 139 27.68 6.43 29.89
CA GLN A 139 28.08 5.04 29.80
C GLN A 139 27.72 4.47 28.42
N SER A 140 28.73 4.28 27.58
CA SER A 140 28.60 3.48 26.37
C SER A 140 28.83 2.02 26.77
N GLU A 141 27.73 1.33 27.08
CA GLU A 141 27.73 -0.13 27.20
C GLU A 141 27.88 -0.78 25.82
N PRO A 142 28.64 -1.89 25.70
CA PRO A 142 28.89 -2.58 24.45
C PRO A 142 27.83 -3.66 24.16
N ALA A 143 27.64 -3.92 22.86
CA ALA A 143 27.16 -5.16 22.28
C ALA A 143 25.78 -5.69 22.73
N VAL A 144 24.74 -5.32 21.99
CA VAL A 144 23.50 -6.10 21.90
C VAL A 144 23.31 -6.61 20.47
N ASP A 145 23.60 -7.90 20.34
CA ASP A 145 22.98 -8.89 19.46
C ASP A 145 22.32 -8.45 18.15
N ALA A 146 22.88 -8.98 17.06
CA ALA A 146 22.14 -9.35 15.87
C ALA A 146 21.09 -10.43 16.21
N ARG A 147 19.92 -10.02 16.69
CA ARG A 147 18.70 -10.82 16.64
C ARG A 147 17.67 -10.03 15.84
N GLY A 148 17.34 -10.56 14.67
CA GLY A 148 16.25 -10.06 13.84
C GLY A 148 14.91 -10.09 14.56
N PRO A 149 13.85 -9.58 13.94
CA PRO A 149 12.50 -9.70 14.48
C PRO A 149 12.14 -11.17 14.62
N VAL A 150 12.23 -11.69 15.84
CA VAL A 150 11.60 -12.94 16.23
C VAL A 150 10.11 -12.67 16.18
N VAL A 151 9.49 -13.08 15.07
CA VAL A 151 8.05 -13.35 15.00
C VAL A 151 7.73 -14.19 16.22
N ALA A 152 6.84 -13.69 17.07
CA ALA A 152 6.30 -14.45 18.18
C ALA A 152 5.46 -15.60 17.61
N THR A 153 6.10 -16.72 17.27
CA THR A 153 5.46 -18.02 17.27
C THR A 153 5.05 -18.30 18.71
N ALA A 154 3.75 -18.20 18.96
CA ALA A 154 3.13 -18.73 20.16
C ALA A 154 3.58 -20.19 20.36
N PRO A 155 3.80 -20.65 21.60
CA PRO A 155 3.98 -22.07 21.86
C PRO A 155 2.67 -22.78 21.51
N VAL A 156 2.64 -23.43 20.34
CA VAL A 156 1.69 -24.51 20.06
C VAL A 156 2.00 -25.58 21.10
N ALA A 157 1.11 -25.67 22.09
CA ALA A 157 1.10 -26.78 23.03
C ALA A 157 1.08 -28.10 22.26
N PRO A 158 1.80 -29.13 22.72
CA PRO A 158 1.76 -30.44 22.07
C PRO A 158 0.31 -30.94 22.10
N ALA A 159 -0.30 -30.96 20.92
CA ALA A 159 -1.54 -31.67 20.69
C ALA A 159 -1.31 -33.12 21.11
N LYS A 160 -1.99 -33.54 22.18
CA LYS A 160 -2.07 -34.94 22.57
C LYS A 160 -2.56 -35.73 21.36
N PRO A 161 -1.94 -36.86 21.00
CA PRO A 161 -2.55 -37.79 20.07
C PRO A 161 -3.77 -38.40 20.76
N LEU A 162 -4.98 -37.92 20.42
CA LEU A 162 -6.20 -38.63 20.73
C LEU A 162 -6.42 -39.64 19.61
N VAL A 163 -5.73 -40.77 19.76
CA VAL A 163 -6.07 -42.04 19.15
C VAL A 163 -7.45 -42.43 19.66
N GLU A 164 -8.40 -42.48 18.73
CA GLU A 164 -9.36 -43.57 18.54
C GLU A 164 -10.21 -43.98 19.75
N GLN A 165 -11.50 -43.64 19.70
CA GLN A 165 -12.52 -44.55 20.20
C GLN A 165 -13.69 -44.60 19.21
N GLU A 166 -13.55 -45.54 18.28
CA GLU A 166 -14.66 -46.25 17.66
C GLU A 166 -15.65 -46.68 18.77
N THR A 167 -16.93 -46.37 18.61
CA THR A 167 -18.03 -47.32 18.89
C THR A 167 -19.38 -46.72 18.48
N ALA A 168 -19.99 -47.43 17.53
CA ALA A 168 -21.39 -47.83 17.51
C ALA A 168 -22.51 -46.78 17.58
N ALA A 169 -23.23 -46.70 16.45
CA ALA A 169 -24.68 -46.82 16.36
C ALA A 169 -25.52 -46.03 17.37
N ASP A 170 -26.20 -44.99 16.89
CA ASP A 170 -27.66 -44.98 16.97
C ASP A 170 -28.27 -44.01 15.96
N GLY A 171 -29.36 -44.47 15.35
CA GLY A 171 -30.04 -43.81 14.26
C GLY A 171 -30.65 -42.47 14.66
N TYR A 172 -30.59 -41.53 13.72
CA TYR A 172 -31.59 -40.46 13.65
C TYR A 172 -32.05 -40.33 12.20
N ALA A 173 -33.36 -40.54 12.04
CA ALA A 173 -34.09 -40.57 10.78
C ALA A 173 -34.11 -39.21 10.05
N PRO A 174 -34.38 -39.20 8.73
CA PRO A 174 -34.57 -37.96 7.98
C PRO A 174 -35.88 -37.26 8.42
N SER A 175 -35.76 -36.03 8.92
CA SER A 175 -36.91 -35.15 9.14
C SER A 175 -37.37 -34.57 7.81
N THR A 176 -38.29 -35.29 7.16
CA THR A 176 -39.22 -34.73 6.19
C THR A 176 -40.38 -34.09 6.95
N ALA A 177 -40.50 -32.76 6.98
CA ALA A 177 -41.80 -32.11 7.12
C ALA A 177 -41.77 -30.59 6.83
N ALA A 178 -42.69 -30.21 5.94
CA ALA A 178 -43.55 -29.03 5.97
C ALA A 178 -42.87 -27.64 5.84
N SER A 179 -43.08 -26.91 4.75
CA SER A 179 -44.39 -26.31 4.38
C SER A 179 -45.02 -25.54 5.53
N ALA A 180 -44.51 -24.33 5.80
CA ALA A 180 -45.27 -23.29 6.47
C ALA A 180 -45.24 -22.00 5.62
N LYS A 181 -46.27 -21.93 4.80
CA LYS A 181 -46.88 -20.72 4.25
C LYS A 181 -47.04 -19.68 5.35
N SER A 182 -46.14 -18.69 5.42
CA SER A 182 -46.37 -17.48 6.21
C SER A 182 -46.71 -16.34 5.27
N ALA A 183 -47.99 -15.99 5.31
CA ALA A 183 -48.55 -14.86 4.60
C ALA A 183 -48.13 -13.55 5.28
N ASN A 184 -47.70 -12.62 4.44
CA ASN A 184 -48.23 -11.26 4.42
C ASN A 184 -48.14 -10.44 5.71
N VAL A 185 -47.06 -9.65 5.83
CA VAL A 185 -47.16 -8.30 6.41
C VAL A 185 -46.65 -7.34 5.36
N GLY A 186 -47.58 -6.64 4.74
CA GLY A 186 -47.29 -5.52 3.86
C GLY A 186 -46.60 -4.41 4.64
N VAL A 187 -45.44 -4.00 4.14
CA VAL A 187 -45.00 -2.62 4.26
C VAL A 187 -44.91 -2.09 2.84
N SER A 188 -45.91 -1.29 2.53
CA SER A 188 -45.95 -0.40 1.39
C SER A 188 -44.72 0.52 1.42
N SER A 189 -43.85 0.36 0.43
CA SER A 189 -42.90 1.39 0.00
C SER A 189 -43.06 1.61 -1.50
N ASP A 190 -44.30 1.89 -1.90
CA ASP A 190 -44.62 2.68 -3.08
C ASP A 190 -44.07 4.10 -2.88
N ALA A 191 -42.77 4.30 -3.08
CA ALA A 191 -42.15 5.62 -3.03
C ALA A 191 -40.88 5.75 -3.89
N TYR A 192 -40.71 4.98 -4.97
CA TYR A 192 -39.80 5.36 -6.06
C TYR A 192 -40.47 5.12 -7.41
N ARG A 193 -41.57 5.85 -7.60
CA ARG A 193 -42.14 6.16 -8.92
C ARG A 193 -41.08 6.87 -9.75
N LEU A 194 -40.79 6.27 -10.91
CA LEU A 194 -40.60 6.94 -12.19
C LEU A 194 -39.77 8.24 -12.21
N ALA A 195 -38.48 8.10 -12.47
CA ALA A 195 -37.84 8.95 -13.47
C ALA A 195 -37.63 8.10 -14.74
N LYS A 196 -38.70 7.96 -15.52
CA LYS A 196 -38.58 7.66 -16.96
C LYS A 196 -37.88 8.87 -17.58
N ILE A 197 -36.57 8.79 -17.76
CA ILE A 197 -35.86 9.69 -18.66
C ILE A 197 -36.11 9.11 -20.06
N SER A 198 -37.13 9.64 -20.73
CA SER A 198 -37.29 9.51 -22.18
C SER A 198 -36.09 10.16 -22.88
N PRO A 199 -35.38 9.47 -23.78
CA PRO A 199 -34.50 10.09 -24.74
C PRO A 199 -35.33 10.35 -26.00
N ALA A 200 -36.00 11.49 -26.06
CA ALA A 200 -36.65 11.94 -27.29
C ALA A 200 -36.42 13.43 -27.47
N GLU A 201 -35.80 13.74 -28.61
CA GLU A 201 -35.65 15.07 -29.20
C GLU A 201 -34.71 15.98 -28.40
N GLU A 202 -33.55 16.37 -28.90
CA GLU A 202 -33.48 17.54 -29.76
C GLU A 202 -32.01 17.75 -30.17
N PHE A 203 -31.61 17.25 -31.35
CA PHE A 203 -30.47 17.82 -32.06
C PHE A 203 -30.61 17.58 -33.57
N ARG A 204 -31.66 18.17 -34.16
CA ARG A 204 -31.65 18.49 -35.59
C ARG A 204 -30.54 19.53 -35.80
N ARG A 205 -29.37 19.08 -36.26
CA ARG A 205 -28.44 19.98 -36.95
C ARG A 205 -29.08 20.36 -38.29
N PRO A 206 -29.34 21.63 -38.59
CA PRO A 206 -29.61 22.04 -39.95
C PRO A 206 -28.35 21.74 -40.77
N SER A 207 -28.49 20.85 -41.75
CA SER A 207 -27.52 20.68 -42.81
C SER A 207 -27.48 21.97 -43.62
N ASP A 208 -26.47 22.80 -43.37
CA ASP A 208 -26.07 23.86 -44.30
C ASP A 208 -25.61 23.20 -45.60
N ARG A 209 -26.59 23.07 -46.49
CA ARG A 209 -26.43 22.67 -47.87
C ARG A 209 -25.85 23.86 -48.63
N VAL A 210 -24.53 24.00 -48.61
CA VAL A 210 -23.80 24.88 -49.54
C VAL A 210 -23.92 24.26 -50.93
N GLN A 211 -24.86 24.77 -51.73
CA GLN A 211 -24.88 24.53 -53.17
C GLN A 211 -23.79 25.39 -53.80
N PHE A 212 -22.72 24.76 -54.26
CA PHE A 212 -21.87 25.33 -55.31
C PHE A 212 -22.59 25.08 -56.64
N ASN A 213 -23.17 26.13 -57.21
CA ASN A 213 -23.47 26.18 -58.63
C ASN A 213 -22.42 27.07 -59.33
N THR A 214 -22.17 26.66 -60.56
CA THR A 214 -21.11 27.05 -61.50
C THR A 214 -21.18 28.50 -61.95
#